data_AF-H8GTI5-F1
#
_entry.id   AF-H8GTI5-F1
#
_cell.length_a   1.000
_cell.length_b   1.000
_cell.length_c   1.000
_cell.angle_alpha   90.00
_cell.angle_beta   90.00
_cell.angle_gamma   90.00
#
_symmetry.space_group_name_H-M   'P 1'
#
loop_
_entity.id
_entity.type
_entity.pdbx_description
1 polymer ?
#
loop_
_entity_poly.entity_id
_entity_poly.type
_entity_poly.pdbx_seq_one_letter_code
_entity_poly.pdbx_strand_id
1 'polypeptide(L)'
;MNDEAEFLSYARNRTVLGHHVLNSREELAALIGRAGAWGWTLDEFRRRAGVRFAGDTAYVTEFSWHEEGVPLAEVWQEVQSQRG
;
A
#
# COMPACT_ATOMS: atom_id res chain seq x y z
N MET A 1 -7.74 -20.84 13.53
CA MET A 1 -7.10 -20.04 14.59
C MET A 1 -5.76 -19.56 14.06
N ASN A 2 -5.39 -18.31 14.31
CA ASN A 2 -4.16 -17.59 13.89
C ASN A 2 -4.19 -16.79 12.58
N ASP A 3 -5.08 -15.80 12.51
CA ASP A 3 -4.77 -14.55 11.78
C ASP A 3 -5.14 -13.36 12.69
N GLU A 4 -6.26 -13.49 13.40
CA GLU A 4 -6.75 -12.48 14.34
C GLU A 4 -5.84 -12.29 15.57
N ALA A 5 -5.15 -13.35 16.03
CA ALA A 5 -4.21 -13.26 17.16
C ALA A 5 -2.89 -12.57 16.79
N GLU A 6 -2.41 -12.70 15.55
CA GLU A 6 -1.26 -11.92 15.07
C GLU A 6 -1.65 -10.46 14.85
N PHE A 7 -2.86 -10.22 14.29
CA PHE A 7 -3.39 -8.87 14.12
C PHE A 7 -3.62 -8.15 15.47
N LEU A 8 -4.12 -8.86 16.49
CA LEU A 8 -4.34 -8.33 17.84
C LEU A 8 -3.07 -8.24 18.68
N SER A 9 -2.01 -9.01 18.38
CA SER A 9 -0.70 -8.82 19.02
C SER A 9 -0.03 -7.50 18.59
N TYR A 10 -0.45 -6.90 17.47
CA TYR A 10 -0.07 -5.53 17.09
C TYR A 10 -0.73 -4.45 17.95
N ALA A 11 -1.75 -4.76 18.77
CA ALA A 11 -2.40 -3.77 19.63
C ALA A 11 -1.51 -3.30 20.81
N ARG A 12 -0.32 -3.89 20.97
CA ARG A 12 0.74 -3.38 21.86
C ARG A 12 1.85 -2.62 21.12
N ASN A 13 1.85 -2.63 19.78
CA ASN A 13 2.77 -1.87 18.94
C ASN A 13 2.27 -0.43 18.80
N ARG A 14 3.17 0.55 18.86
CA ARG A 14 2.83 1.93 18.47
C ARG A 14 2.59 1.94 16.96
N THR A 15 1.37 2.24 16.54
CA THR A 15 1.06 2.41 15.11
C THR A 15 1.23 3.87 14.71
N VAL A 16 2.07 4.11 13.70
CA VAL A 16 2.23 5.42 13.06
C VAL A 16 1.57 5.36 11.70
N LEU A 17 0.55 6.21 11.50
CA LEU A 17 -0.15 6.37 10.23
C LEU A 17 0.51 7.48 9.43
N GLY A 18 0.97 7.14 8.22
CA GLY A 18 1.40 8.08 7.20
C GLY A 18 0.42 8.06 6.03
N HIS A 19 0.32 9.19 5.33
CA HIS A 19 -0.49 9.29 4.12
C HIS A 19 0.41 9.69 2.95
N HIS A 20 0.36 8.91 1.87
CA HIS A 20 1.04 9.21 0.63
C HIS A 20 0.01 9.41 -0.50
N VAL A 21 -0.02 10.64 -1.02
CA VAL A 21 -0.89 11.01 -2.15
C VAL A 21 -0.09 10.86 -3.44
N LEU A 22 -0.56 9.99 -4.33
CA LEU A 22 0.01 9.74 -5.64
C LEU A 22 -0.53 10.75 -6.64
N ASN A 23 0.37 11.51 -7.25
CA ASN A 23 0.03 12.62 -8.13
C ASN A 23 0.12 12.26 -9.61
N SER A 24 0.75 11.13 -9.94
CA SER A 24 0.96 10.73 -11.34
C SER A 24 1.06 9.23 -11.52
N ARG A 25 0.69 8.75 -12.72
CA ARG A 25 0.77 7.33 -13.08
C ARG A 25 2.21 6.85 -13.12
N GLU A 26 3.13 7.72 -13.51
CA GLU A 26 4.57 7.46 -13.49
C GLU A 26 5.09 7.26 -12.06
N GLU A 27 4.63 8.09 -11.11
CA GLU A 27 4.95 7.93 -9.68
C GLU A 27 4.45 6.58 -9.17
N LEU A 28 3.21 6.22 -9.50
CA LEU A 28 2.64 4.92 -9.16
C LEU A 28 3.41 3.77 -9.81
N ALA A 29 3.76 3.86 -11.10
CA ALA A 29 4.54 2.84 -11.80
C ALA A 29 5.95 2.67 -11.21
N ALA A 30 6.61 3.78 -10.84
CA ALA A 30 7.91 3.75 -10.17
C ALA A 30 7.81 3.11 -8.79
N LEU A 31 6.75 3.41 -8.04
CA LEU A 31 6.48 2.81 -6.73
C LEU A 31 6.23 1.29 -6.85
N ILE A 32 5.40 0.86 -7.80
CA ILE A 32 5.15 -0.55 -8.11
C ILE A 32 6.46 -1.24 -8.48
N GLY A 33 7.26 -0.63 -9.36
CA GLY A 33 8.57 -1.15 -9.77
C GLY A 33 9.55 -1.30 -8.61
N ARG A 34 9.66 -0.28 -7.76
CA ARG A 34 10.52 -0.30 -6.57
C ARG A 34 10.09 -1.37 -5.56
N ALA A 35 8.79 -1.58 -5.41
CA ALA A 35 8.23 -2.59 -4.51
C ALA A 35 8.23 -4.01 -5.11
N GLY A 36 8.54 -4.17 -6.41
CA GLY A 36 8.42 -5.45 -7.11
C GLY A 36 6.96 -5.93 -7.21
N ALA A 37 6.00 -4.99 -7.24
CA ALA A 37 4.57 -5.27 -7.10
C ALA A 37 3.82 -5.40 -8.44
N TRP A 38 4.53 -5.65 -9.53
CA TRP A 38 3.89 -5.92 -10.83
C TRP A 38 3.14 -7.24 -10.76
N GLY A 39 1.87 -7.25 -11.19
CA GLY A 39 0.97 -8.39 -11.07
C GLY A 39 0.31 -8.53 -9.69
N TRP A 40 0.61 -7.65 -8.73
CA TRP A 40 -0.05 -7.67 -7.42
C TRP A 40 -1.40 -6.95 -7.46
N THR A 41 -2.31 -7.38 -6.60
CA THR A 41 -3.51 -6.60 -6.30
C THR A 41 -3.15 -5.36 -5.47
N LEU A 42 -3.96 -4.30 -5.55
CA LEU A 42 -3.76 -3.10 -4.73
C LEU A 42 -3.77 -3.42 -3.23
N ASP A 43 -4.60 -4.38 -2.82
CA ASP A 43 -4.69 -4.82 -1.44
C ASP A 43 -3.41 -5.54 -0.97
N GLU A 44 -2.85 -6.43 -1.81
CA GLU A 44 -1.56 -7.06 -1.53
C GLU A 44 -0.43 -6.01 -1.42
N PHE A 45 -0.42 -5.03 -2.31
CA PHE A 45 0.52 -3.91 -2.24
C PHE A 45 0.40 -3.13 -0.93
N ARG A 46 -0.83 -2.78 -0.51
CA ARG A 46 -1.07 -2.07 0.76
C ARG A 46 -0.59 -2.87 1.96
N ARG A 47 -0.81 -4.18 1.98
CA ARG A 47 -0.38 -5.05 3.08
C ARG A 47 1.14 -5.24 3.13
N ARG A 48 1.79 -5.38 1.97
CA ARG A 48 3.23 -5.75 1.90
C ARG A 48 4.17 -4.56 1.79
N ALA A 49 3.79 -3.54 1.03
CA ALA A 49 4.60 -2.34 0.80
C ALA A 49 4.13 -1.15 1.66
N GLY A 50 2.84 -1.12 2.02
CA GLY A 50 2.27 -0.09 2.89
C GLY A 50 2.54 -0.31 4.38
N VAL A 51 3.05 -1.47 4.79
CA VAL A 51 3.33 -1.76 6.20
C VAL A 51 4.80 -2.06 6.41
N ARG A 52 5.44 -1.34 7.33
CA ARG A 52 6.82 -1.57 7.74
C ARG A 52 6.92 -1.64 9.26
N PHE A 53 7.65 -2.63 9.76
CA PHE A 53 7.94 -2.76 11.19
C PHE A 53 9.34 -2.23 11.52
N ALA A 54 9.45 -1.48 12.62
CA ALA A 54 10.72 -1.13 13.24
C ALA A 54 10.62 -1.31 14.76
N GLY A 55 11.22 -2.39 15.26
CA GLY A 55 11.05 -2.80 16.66
C GLY A 55 9.58 -3.11 16.96
N ASP A 56 9.02 -2.42 17.94
CA ASP A 56 7.61 -2.53 18.37
C ASP A 56 6.73 -1.40 17.77
N THR A 57 7.13 -0.87 16.61
CA THR A 57 6.37 0.18 15.92
C THR A 57 6.02 -0.27 14.51
N ALA A 58 4.72 -0.21 14.20
CA ALA A 58 4.17 -0.44 12.88
C ALA A 58 3.97 0.89 12.16
N TYR A 59 4.66 1.09 11.04
CA TYR A 59 4.46 2.22 10.15
C TYR A 59 3.54 1.78 9.02
N VAL A 60 2.34 2.34 9.00
CA VAL A 60 1.33 2.04 8.00
C VAL A 60 1.18 3.27 7.11
N THR A 61 1.34 3.09 5.80
CA THR A 61 1.19 4.13 4.79
C THR A 61 -0.09 3.89 4.02
N GLU A 62 -1.02 4.84 4.14
CA GLU A 62 -2.22 4.88 3.33
C GLU A 62 -1.91 5.57 1.99
N PHE A 63 -2.29 4.91 0.90
CA PHE A 63 -2.10 5.44 -0.45
C PHE A 63 -3.44 5.92 -0.98
N SER A 64 -3.48 7.17 -1.43
CA SER A 64 -4.61 7.76 -2.16
C SER A 64 -4.16 8.33 -3.49
N TRP A 65 -5.13 8.53 -4.38
CA TRP A 65 -4.92 9.24 -5.63
C TRP A 65 -5.25 10.72 -5.44
N HIS A 66 -4.48 11.61 -6.08
CA HIS A 66 -4.65 13.06 -5.92
C HIS A 66 -5.95 13.61 -6.53
N GLU A 67 -6.48 12.97 -7.57
CA GLU A 67 -7.65 13.43 -8.30
C GLU A 67 -8.94 13.02 -7.58
N GLU A 68 -9.78 14.01 -7.28
CA GLU A 68 -11.07 13.76 -6.63
C GLU A 68 -12.02 13.01 -7.55
N GLY A 69 -12.71 11.99 -7.00
CA GLY A 69 -13.64 11.16 -7.76
C GLY A 69 -13.00 10.00 -8.52
N VAL A 70 -11.67 9.94 -8.60
CA VAL A 70 -10.96 8.80 -9.21
C VAL A 70 -10.34 7.93 -8.12
N PRO A 71 -10.88 6.71 -7.86
CA PRO A 71 -10.31 5.81 -6.89
C PRO A 71 -8.94 5.29 -7.34
N LEU A 72 -8.00 5.21 -6.40
CA LEU A 72 -6.67 4.64 -6.64
C LEU A 72 -6.74 3.22 -7.24
N ALA A 73 -7.79 2.46 -6.93
CA ALA A 73 -8.01 1.13 -7.48
C ALA A 73 -8.12 1.11 -9.01
N GLU A 74 -8.78 2.11 -9.60
CA GLU A 74 -8.92 2.20 -11.07
C GLU A 74 -7.58 2.55 -11.71
N VAL A 75 -6.88 3.54 -11.17
CA VAL A 75 -5.55 3.94 -11.68
C VAL A 75 -4.53 2.81 -11.50
N TRP A 76 -4.60 2.06 -10.41
CA TRP A 76 -3.78 0.87 -10.18
C TRP A 76 -3.95 -0.16 -11.30
N GLN A 77 -5.19 -0.53 -11.62
CA GLN A 77 -5.48 -1.51 -12.68
C GLN A 77 -5.01 -1.02 -14.05
N GLU A 78 -5.21 0.27 -14.33
CA GLU A 78 -4.73 0.88 -15.57
C GLU A 78 -3.21 0.78 -15.70
N VAL A 79 -2.46 1.16 -14.66
CA VAL A 79 -0.99 1.11 -14.67
C VAL A 79 -0.46 -0.33 -14.75
N GLN A 80 -1.09 -1.28 -14.05
CA GLN A 80 -0.73 -2.70 -14.14
C GLN A 80 -0.93 -3.24 -15.56
N SER A 81 -2.02 -2.85 -16.22
CA SER A 81 -2.36 -3.30 -17.58
C SER A 81 -1.44 -2.75 -18.66
N GLN A 82 -0.75 -1.62 -18.43
CA GLN A 82 0.20 -1.06 -19.41
C GLN A 82 1.50 -1.88 -19.52
N ARG A 83 1.78 -2.79 -18.59
CA ARG A 83 2.99 -3.62 -18.56
C ARG A 83 2.73 -5.10 -18.87
N GLY A 84 1.46 -5.52 -18.95
CA GLY A 84 1.03 -6.87 -19.32
C GLY A 84 0.64 -6.96 -20.79
#